data_AF-A0A1K9ZUT9-F1
#
_entry.id   AF-A0A1K9ZUT9-F1
#
_cell.length_a   1.000
_cell.length_b   1.000
_cell.length_c   1.000
_cell.angle_alpha   90.00
_cell.angle_beta   90.00
_cell.angle_gamma   90.00
#
_symmetry.space_group_name_H-M   'P 1'
#
loop_
_entity.id
_entity.type
_entity.pdbx_description
1 polymer ?
#
loop_
_entity_poly.entity_id
_entity_poly.type
_entity_poly.pdbx_seq_one_letter_code
_entity_poly.pdbx_strand_id
1 'polypeptide(L)'
;MIAKSKLAALAALCASTGVFADHHGTEETRNHQAHVHGEVRFDIAQEGKDLILAISAPGADIVGFEHAAETAQEKEILKQALARLETPEHLFSFEQVAQCKLSDSFIEQSLSAHDEDEHHGEDKHH
;
A
#
# COMPACT_ATOMS: atom_id res chain seq x y z
N MET A 1 -35.09 -54.20 15.54
CA MET A 1 -35.81 -54.60 14.32
C MET A 1 -36.79 -53.51 13.93
N ILE A 2 -36.83 -53.15 12.63
CA ILE A 2 -37.96 -52.52 11.90
C ILE A 2 -38.23 -51.04 12.26
N ALA A 3 -38.33 -50.05 11.35
CA ALA A 3 -38.42 -50.05 9.89
C ALA A 3 -37.72 -48.81 9.31
N LYS A 4 -36.98 -49.00 8.21
CA LYS A 4 -36.66 -47.94 7.25
C LYS A 4 -37.91 -47.71 6.40
N SER A 5 -38.53 -46.54 6.48
CA SER A 5 -39.57 -46.17 5.51
C SER A 5 -38.92 -45.42 4.35
N LYS A 6 -39.04 -45.98 3.15
CA LYS A 6 -38.60 -45.36 1.90
C LYS A 6 -39.82 -44.76 1.17
N LEU A 7 -39.54 -43.69 0.44
CA LEU A 7 -40.25 -43.17 -0.74
C LEU A 7 -41.56 -42.41 -0.53
N ALA A 8 -41.50 -41.10 -0.80
CA ALA A 8 -42.32 -40.50 -1.86
C ALA A 8 -41.58 -39.28 -2.41
N ALA A 9 -41.22 -39.35 -3.69
CA ALA A 9 -40.73 -38.23 -4.47
C ALA A 9 -41.93 -37.34 -4.84
N LEU A 10 -41.82 -36.02 -4.60
CA LEU A 10 -42.60 -35.03 -5.33
C LEU A 10 -41.63 -33.94 -5.80
N ALA A 11 -41.28 -34.00 -7.08
CA ALA A 11 -40.55 -32.94 -7.76
C ALA A 11 -41.55 -31.81 -8.07
N ALA A 12 -41.40 -30.68 -7.39
CA ALA A 12 -42.03 -29.42 -7.80
C ALA A 12 -40.93 -28.48 -8.30
N LEU A 13 -40.75 -28.47 -9.63
CA LEU A 13 -39.83 -27.59 -10.33
C LEU A 13 -40.48 -26.21 -10.47
N CYS A 14 -40.31 -25.33 -9.49
CA CYS A 14 -40.63 -23.92 -9.64
C CYS A 14 -39.47 -23.21 -10.35
N ALA A 15 -39.56 -23.07 -11.67
CA ALA A 15 -38.67 -22.20 -12.43
C ALA A 15 -39.10 -20.74 -12.25
N SER A 16 -38.71 -20.11 -11.15
CA SER A 16 -38.76 -18.66 -11.00
C SER A 16 -37.56 -18.07 -11.76
N THR A 17 -37.82 -17.46 -12.91
CA THR A 17 -36.85 -16.59 -13.59
C THR A 17 -36.60 -15.36 -12.72
N GLY A 18 -35.64 -15.45 -11.81
CA GLY A 18 -35.08 -14.28 -11.13
C GLY A 18 -34.36 -13.42 -12.16
N VAL A 19 -34.82 -12.19 -12.32
CA VAL A 19 -34.08 -11.14 -13.04
C VAL A 19 -32.83 -10.86 -12.22
N PHE A 20 -31.66 -11.31 -12.67
CA PHE A 20 -30.39 -10.84 -12.13
C PHE A 20 -30.20 -9.42 -12.65
N ALA A 21 -30.52 -8.42 -11.82
CA ALA A 21 -29.95 -7.11 -11.98
C ALA A 21 -28.49 -7.24 -11.53
N ASP A 22 -27.61 -7.50 -12.50
CA ASP A 22 -26.16 -7.53 -12.30
C ASP A 22 -25.69 -6.09 -12.08
N HIS A 23 -25.80 -5.62 -10.84
CA HIS A 23 -25.11 -4.41 -10.39
C HIS A 23 -23.94 -4.83 -9.51
N HIS A 24 -23.01 -5.59 -10.11
CA HIS A 24 -21.67 -5.77 -9.56
C HIS A 24 -20.86 -4.50 -9.82
N GLY A 25 -21.21 -3.42 -9.12
CA GLY A 25 -20.23 -2.42 -8.77
C GLY A 25 -19.41 -3.00 -7.62
N THR A 26 -18.28 -3.65 -7.94
CA THR A 26 -17.26 -3.93 -6.94
C THR A 26 -16.62 -2.60 -6.58
N GLU A 27 -17.29 -1.82 -5.73
CA GLU A 27 -16.60 -0.86 -4.88
C GLU A 27 -15.63 -1.71 -4.04
N GLU A 28 -14.39 -1.80 -4.50
CA GLU A 28 -13.27 -2.32 -3.72
C GLU A 28 -13.33 -1.63 -2.37
N THR A 29 -13.85 -2.33 -1.36
CA THR A 29 -13.82 -1.84 0.01
C THR A 29 -12.34 -1.71 0.36
N ARG A 30 -11.80 -0.49 0.25
CA ARG A 30 -10.47 -0.16 0.76
C ARG A 30 -10.47 -0.62 2.21
N ASN A 31 -9.79 -1.73 2.45
CA ASN A 31 -9.77 -2.38 3.74
C ASN A 31 -9.11 -1.41 4.70
N HIS A 32 -9.90 -0.70 5.51
CA HIS A 32 -9.41 0.14 6.61
C HIS A 32 -8.87 -0.80 7.70
N GLN A 33 -7.74 -1.44 7.42
CA GLN A 33 -6.98 -2.14 8.44
C GLN A 33 -6.63 -1.13 9.54
N ALA A 34 -6.52 -1.61 10.77
CA ALA A 34 -5.98 -0.78 11.84
C ALA A 34 -4.55 -0.39 11.46
N HIS A 35 -4.35 0.87 11.09
CA HIS A 35 -3.03 1.47 10.91
C HIS A 35 -2.66 2.13 12.24
N VAL A 36 -1.48 1.81 12.77
CA VAL A 36 -0.99 2.44 14.01
C VAL A 36 -0.28 3.73 13.62
N HIS A 37 -0.80 4.87 14.07
CA HIS A 37 -0.16 6.16 13.91
C HIS A 37 0.86 6.40 15.04
N GLY A 38 1.93 7.14 14.74
CA GLY A 38 2.94 7.50 15.72
C GLY A 38 3.86 6.34 16.14
N GLU A 39 3.81 5.21 15.43
CA GLU A 39 4.72 4.08 15.66
C GLU A 39 5.76 4.02 14.53
N VAL A 40 7.00 4.34 14.88
CA VAL A 40 8.15 4.18 13.98
C VAL A 40 8.99 3.02 14.47
N ARG A 41 9.29 2.09 13.56
CA ARG A 41 10.25 1.02 13.79
C ARG A 41 11.60 1.40 13.21
N PHE A 42 12.65 1.23 14.02
CA PHE A 42 14.03 1.45 13.62
C PHE A 42 14.85 0.20 13.95
N ASP A 43 15.37 -0.44 12.90
CA ASP A 43 16.18 -1.64 13.00
C ASP A 43 17.64 -1.35 12.67
N ILE A 44 18.53 -2.00 13.40
CA ILE A 44 19.98 -1.92 13.20
C ILE A 44 20.53 -3.35 13.16
N ALA A 45 21.28 -3.67 12.12
CA ALA A 45 22.01 -4.92 12.02
C ALA A 45 23.46 -4.67 11.61
N GLN A 46 24.38 -5.44 12.18
CA GLN A 46 25.79 -5.40 11.82
C GLN A 46 26.24 -6.77 11.31
N GLU A 47 26.83 -6.80 10.12
CA GLU A 47 27.46 -7.98 9.53
C GLU A 47 28.92 -7.66 9.23
N GLY A 48 29.83 -8.12 10.09
CA GLY A 48 31.25 -7.80 9.95
C GLY A 48 31.51 -6.30 10.04
N LYS A 49 31.82 -5.67 8.90
CA LYS A 49 32.07 -4.21 8.78
C LYS A 49 30.88 -3.44 8.22
N ASP A 50 29.85 -4.15 7.78
CA ASP A 50 28.65 -3.56 7.20
C ASP A 50 27.64 -3.28 8.31
N LEU A 51 27.04 -2.09 8.25
CA LEU A 51 26.00 -1.66 9.17
C LEU A 51 24.77 -1.30 8.34
N ILE A 52 23.66 -1.98 8.62
CA ILE A 52 22.38 -1.78 7.94
C ILE A 52 21.45 -1.09 8.92
N LEU A 53 20.88 0.02 8.47
CA LEU A 53 19.83 0.76 9.17
C LEU A 53 18.54 0.65 8.35
N ALA A 54 17.43 0.30 8.98
CA ALA A 54 16.12 0.30 8.33
C ALA A 54 15.11 1.07 9.19
N ILE A 55 14.38 2.00 8.56
CA ILE A 55 13.28 2.73 9.19
C ILE A 55 11.98 2.33 8.48
N SER A 56 10.96 2.03 9.26
CA SER A 56 9.59 1.83 8.77
C SER A 56 8.66 2.71 9.60
N ALA A 57 7.90 3.57 8.93
CA ALA A 57 7.01 4.55 9.55
C ALA A 57 5.73 4.71 8.71
N PRO A 58 4.57 4.98 9.34
CA PRO A 58 3.41 5.51 8.64
C PRO A 58 3.78 6.78 7.87
N GLY A 59 3.35 6.89 6.61
CA GLY A 59 3.63 8.07 5.79
C GLY A 59 3.15 9.37 6.44
N ALA A 60 1.98 9.33 7.09
CA ALA A 60 1.41 10.46 7.80
C ALA A 60 2.30 11.01 8.94
N ASP A 61 3.14 10.18 9.56
CA ASP A 61 4.07 10.63 10.60
C ASP A 61 5.23 11.44 10.02
N ILE A 62 5.46 11.35 8.72
CA ILE A 62 6.50 12.08 7.99
C ILE A 62 5.94 13.32 7.30
N VAL A 63 4.79 13.20 6.62
CA VAL A 63 4.24 14.27 5.76
C VAL A 63 2.96 14.93 6.30
N GLY A 64 2.30 14.33 7.29
CA GLY A 64 1.10 14.89 7.94
C GLY A 64 -0.24 14.55 7.29
N PHE A 65 -0.28 13.65 6.30
CA PHE A 65 -1.51 13.21 5.61
C PHE A 65 -1.47 11.71 5.26
N GLU A 66 -2.65 11.11 5.05
CA GLU A 66 -2.84 9.65 4.93
C GLU A 66 -3.14 9.15 3.51
N HIS A 67 -3.27 10.06 2.56
CA HIS A 67 -3.55 9.73 1.15
C HIS A 67 -2.33 10.04 0.27
N ALA A 68 -2.41 9.70 -1.02
CA ALA A 68 -1.42 10.13 -1.99
C ALA A 68 -1.40 11.67 -2.07
N ALA A 69 -0.24 12.24 -2.36
CA ALA A 69 -0.08 13.68 -2.55
C ALA A 69 -0.80 14.14 -3.83
N GLU A 70 -1.90 14.88 -3.68
CA GLU A 70 -2.76 15.27 -4.79
C GLU A 70 -2.57 16.74 -5.15
N THR A 71 -2.49 17.60 -4.13
CA THR A 71 -2.31 19.05 -4.32
C THR A 71 -0.86 19.42 -4.60
N ALA A 72 -0.64 20.59 -5.21
CA ALA A 72 0.72 21.10 -5.44
C ALA A 72 1.50 21.27 -4.12
N GLN A 73 0.81 21.65 -3.05
CA GLN A 73 1.38 21.81 -1.71
C GLN A 73 1.82 20.45 -1.13
N GLU A 74 0.97 19.43 -1.19
CA GLU A 74 1.31 18.08 -0.70
C GLU A 74 2.44 17.44 -1.50
N LYS A 75 2.45 17.62 -2.83
CA LYS A 75 3.52 17.12 -3.70
C LYS A 75 4.88 17.75 -3.34
N GLU A 76 4.89 19.05 -3.00
CA GLU A 76 6.11 19.71 -2.54
C GLU A 76 6.53 19.25 -1.14
N ILE A 77 5.59 19.02 -0.21
CA ILE A 77 5.87 18.43 1.10
C ILE A 77 6.52 17.05 0.95
N LEU A 78 5.92 16.17 0.13
CA LEU A 78 6.45 14.84 -0.14
C LEU A 78 7.85 14.91 -0.74
N LYS A 79 8.06 15.75 -1.76
CA LYS A 79 9.37 15.96 -2.38
C LYS A 79 10.43 16.42 -1.38
N GLN A 80 10.09 17.35 -0.49
CA GLN A 80 11.02 17.82 0.55
C GLN A 80 11.33 16.73 1.57
N ALA A 81 10.35 15.92 1.96
CA ALA A 81 10.56 14.78 2.84
C ALA A 81 11.52 13.76 2.20
N LEU A 82 11.28 13.38 0.94
CA LEU A 82 12.15 12.45 0.20
C LEU A 82 13.57 12.99 0.08
N ALA A 83 13.77 14.25 -0.31
CA ALA A 83 15.11 14.83 -0.43
C ALA A 83 15.91 14.81 0.89
N ARG A 84 15.23 14.94 2.04
CA ARG A 84 15.87 14.82 3.37
C ARG A 84 16.22 13.36 3.69
N LEU A 85 15.34 12.42 3.34
CA LEU A 85 15.54 10.99 3.59
C LEU A 85 16.61 10.38 2.67
N GLU A 86 16.77 10.90 1.45
CA GLU A 86 17.79 10.49 0.48
C GLU A 86 19.22 10.93 0.89
N THR A 87 19.34 11.71 1.97
CA THR A 87 20.63 12.19 2.48
C THR A 87 20.90 11.67 3.90
N PRO A 88 21.10 10.34 4.07
CA PRO A 88 21.21 9.72 5.40
C PRO A 88 22.40 10.24 6.22
N GLU A 89 23.43 10.81 5.60
CA GLU A 89 24.56 11.45 6.29
C GLU A 89 24.15 12.68 7.10
N HIS A 90 22.99 13.29 6.82
CA HIS A 90 22.39 14.35 7.62
C HIS A 90 21.49 13.83 8.74
N LEU A 91 21.10 12.56 8.69
CA LEU A 91 20.21 11.92 9.67
C LEU A 91 20.99 11.11 10.70
N PHE A 92 22.10 10.50 10.29
CA PHE A 92 22.92 9.64 11.12
C PHE A 92 24.37 10.12 11.12
N SER A 93 24.96 10.12 12.31
CA SER A 93 26.38 10.38 12.47
C SER A 93 27.01 9.21 13.20
N PHE A 94 28.20 8.83 12.73
CA PHE A 94 29.02 7.81 13.35
C PHE A 94 30.34 8.44 13.80
N GLU A 95 30.92 7.91 14.87
CA GLU A 95 32.24 8.30 15.34
C GLU A 95 33.28 8.14 14.22
N GLN A 96 34.17 9.13 14.05
CA GLN A 96 35.15 9.10 12.96
C GLN A 96 36.06 7.87 13.03
N VAL A 97 36.25 7.30 14.23
CA VAL A 97 37.05 6.09 14.45
C VAL A 97 36.44 4.85 13.76
N ALA A 98 35.12 4.84 13.54
CA ALA A 98 34.41 3.75 12.88
C ALA A 98 34.60 3.75 11.36
N GLN A 99 34.96 4.90 10.79
CA GLN A 99 35.24 5.07 9.34
C GLN A 99 34.08 4.61 8.43
N CYS A 100 32.84 4.66 8.94
CA CYS A 100 31.66 4.35 8.15
C CYS A 100 31.56 5.26 6.93
N LYS A 101 31.14 4.69 5.80
CA LYS A 101 30.85 5.41 4.55
C LYS A 101 29.54 4.87 4.01
N LEU A 102 28.70 5.75 3.47
CA LEU A 102 27.46 5.33 2.83
C LEU A 102 27.78 4.44 1.62
N SER A 103 27.25 3.22 1.63
CA SER A 103 27.39 2.28 0.51
C SER A 103 26.16 2.28 -0.40
N ASP A 104 24.96 2.31 0.19
CA ASP A 104 23.68 2.28 -0.53
C ASP A 104 22.58 2.95 0.30
N SER A 105 21.55 3.46 -0.37
CA SER A 105 20.35 4.02 0.26
C SER A 105 19.15 3.90 -0.67
N PHE A 106 18.01 3.49 -0.13
CA PHE A 106 16.76 3.35 -0.88
C PHE A 106 15.58 3.78 -0.02
N ILE A 107 14.53 4.27 -0.68
CA ILE A 107 13.27 4.66 -0.04
C ILE A 107 12.13 4.01 -0.81
N GLU A 108 11.26 3.32 -0.09
CA GLU A 108 9.98 2.82 -0.60
C GLU A 108 8.84 3.64 0.02
N GLN A 109 7.87 4.03 -0.81
CA GLN A 109 6.73 4.83 -0.36
C GLN A 109 5.51 4.61 -1.27
N SER A 110 4.31 4.86 -0.73
CA SER A 110 3.02 4.77 -1.42
C SER A 110 2.25 6.10 -1.44
N LEU A 111 2.95 7.22 -1.25
CA LEU A 111 2.37 8.58 -1.16
C LEU A 111 2.44 9.34 -2.49
N SER A 112 3.17 8.86 -3.49
CA SER A 112 3.03 9.39 -4.85
C SER A 112 1.69 8.97 -5.43
N ALA A 113 0.97 9.89 -6.06
CA ALA A 113 -0.14 9.50 -6.94
C ALA A 113 0.44 8.60 -8.04
N HIS A 114 -0.19 7.44 -8.27
CA HIS A 114 0.01 6.74 -9.52
C HIS A 114 -0.62 7.63 -10.58
N ASP A 115 0.21 8.29 -11.39
CA ASP A 115 -0.26 8.88 -12.64
C ASP A 115 -0.73 7.68 -13.50
N GLU A 116 -2.02 7.37 -13.40
CA GLU A 116 -2.67 6.57 -14.42
C GLU A 116 -2.63 7.41 -15.69
N ASP A 117 -1.68 7.12 -16.57
CA ASP A 117 -1.66 7.58 -17.95
C ASP A 117 -2.97 7.13 -18.61
N GLU A 118 -4.04 7.92 -18.44
CA GLU A 118 -5.28 7.80 -19.20
C GLU A 118 -4.97 8.13 -20.67
N HIS A 119 -4.58 7.12 -21.43
CA HIS A 119 -4.64 7.10 -22.88
C HIS A 119 -6.11 7.15 -23.35
N HIS A 120 -6.74 8.32 -23.24
CA HIS A 120 -7.97 8.61 -24.00
C HIS A 120 -7.59 8.83 -25.46
N GLY A 121 -8.17 7.98 -26.32
CA GLY A 121 -7.84 7.90 -27.72
C GLY A 121 -8.29 9.09 -28.57
N GLU A 122 -7.72 9.16 -29.76
CA GLU A 122 -8.47 9.63 -30.94
C GLU A 122 -8.24 8.64 -32.08
N ASP A 123 -9.23 7.76 -32.28
CA ASP A 123 -9.52 7.20 -33.60
C ASP A 123 -9.82 8.37 -34.53
N LYS A 124 -8.91 8.65 -35.47
CA LYS A 124 -9.24 9.39 -36.68
C LYS A 124 -9.11 8.46 -37.87
N HIS A 125 -10.26 7.92 -38.26
CA HIS A 125 -10.56 7.57 -39.64
C HIS A 125 -10.18 8.74 -40.57
N HIS A 126 -9.29 8.49 -41.53
CA HIS A 126 -9.36 8.88 -42.95
C HIS A 126 -8.07 8.46 -43.67
#